data_AF-A0A2V5LLI9-F1
#
_entry.id   AF-A0A2V5LLI9-F1
#
_cell.length_a   1.000
_cell.length_b   1.000
_cell.length_c   1.000
_cell.angle_alpha   90.00
_cell.angle_beta   90.00
_cell.angle_gamma   90.00
#
_symmetry.space_group_name_H-M   'P 1'
#
loop_
_entity.id
_entity.type
_entity.pdbx_description
1 polymer ?
#
loop_
_entity_poly.entity_id
_entity_poly.type
_entity_poly.pdbx_seq_one_letter_code
_entity_poly.pdbx_strand_id
1 'polypeptide(L)'
;RIASSRIANWVRNKLSGENISDAGCTYRVFKRECIAHVKFFNGAHRFLPTLIKMEGFRVVEVPVSTNPRFSGTSHYGVWNRLFKSFRDLLAVRWMKSRQIRYEISEMRD
;
A
#
# COMPACT_ATOMS: atom_id res chain seq x y z
N ARG A 1 10.40 -13.60 -12.29
CA ARG A 1 9.11 -13.04 -11.82
C ARG A 1 8.98 -13.01 -10.29
N ILE A 2 9.34 -14.08 -9.58
CA ILE A 2 9.28 -14.12 -8.10
C ILE A 2 10.38 -13.26 -7.45
N ALA A 3 11.63 -13.33 -7.94
CA ALA A 3 12.75 -12.56 -7.39
C ALA A 3 12.55 -11.03 -7.45
N SER A 4 12.09 -10.52 -8.59
CA SER A 4 11.77 -9.09 -8.77
C SER A 4 10.69 -8.59 -7.81
N SER A 5 9.67 -9.42 -7.55
CA SER A 5 8.62 -9.08 -6.57
C SER A 5 9.15 -9.10 -5.14
N ARG A 6 10.02 -10.05 -4.78
CA ARG A 6 10.64 -10.12 -3.44
C ARG A 6 11.52 -8.91 -3.17
N ILE A 7 12.33 -8.49 -4.13
CA ILE A 7 13.19 -7.30 -4.00
C ILE A 7 12.34 -6.03 -3.92
N ALA A 8 11.32 -5.88 -4.77
CA ALA A 8 10.42 -4.73 -4.72
C ALA A 8 9.65 -4.64 -3.39
N ASN A 9 9.14 -5.77 -2.90
CA ASN A 9 8.47 -5.84 -1.61
C ASN A 9 9.44 -5.55 -0.47
N TRP A 10 10.68 -6.04 -0.53
CA TRP A 10 11.71 -5.76 0.47
C TRP A 10 12.10 -4.27 0.52
N VAL A 11 12.35 -3.64 -0.63
CA VAL A 11 12.65 -2.20 -0.71
C VAL A 11 11.47 -1.37 -0.18
N ARG A 12 10.25 -1.74 -0.54
CA ARG A 12 9.03 -1.07 -0.06
C ARG A 12 8.86 -1.22 1.45
N ASN A 13 9.02 -2.43 1.97
CA ASN A 13 8.93 -2.76 3.38
C ASN A 13 9.99 -2.00 4.20
N LYS A 14 11.24 -1.94 3.71
CA LYS A 14 12.33 -1.20 4.35
C LYS A 14 12.10 0.32 4.36
N LEU A 15 11.54 0.88 3.28
CA LEU A 15 11.31 2.32 3.16
C LEU A 15 10.04 2.80 3.87
N SER A 16 8.98 1.99 3.88
CA SER A 16 7.72 2.28 4.57
C SER A 16 7.72 1.84 6.03
N GLY A 17 8.65 0.98 6.46
CA GLY A 17 8.67 0.36 7.78
C GLY A 17 7.50 -0.61 7.96
N GLU A 18 7.12 -1.30 6.89
CA GLU A 18 5.97 -2.22 6.89
C GLU A 18 6.41 -3.62 6.51
N ASN A 19 5.61 -4.62 6.85
CA ASN A 19 5.81 -5.99 6.41
C ASN A 19 4.58 -6.42 5.62
N ILE A 20 4.63 -6.22 4.31
CA ILE A 20 3.59 -6.67 3.38
C ILE A 20 4.22 -7.68 2.43
N SER A 21 3.66 -8.89 2.42
CA SER A 21 4.16 -10.04 1.69
C SER A 21 3.82 -9.95 0.21
N ASP A 22 2.64 -9.41 -0.11
CA ASP A 22 2.18 -9.22 -1.49
C ASP A 22 1.44 -7.89 -1.69
N ALA A 23 2.18 -6.90 -2.22
CA ALA A 23 1.60 -5.62 -2.63
C ALA A 23 0.75 -5.72 -3.91
N GLY A 24 0.94 -6.80 -4.69
CA GLY A 24 0.33 -7.02 -5.99
C GLY A 24 -1.04 -7.71 -5.92
N CYS A 25 -1.41 -8.26 -4.75
CA CYS A 25 -2.72 -8.85 -4.55
C CYS A 25 -3.83 -7.81 -4.76
N THR A 26 -4.71 -8.11 -5.71
CA THR A 26 -5.90 -7.31 -6.02
C THR A 26 -7.06 -7.59 -5.07
N TYR A 27 -7.01 -8.70 -4.33
CA TYR A 27 -8.04 -9.06 -3.36
C TYR A 27 -7.82 -8.32 -2.04
N ARG A 28 -8.73 -7.41 -1.69
CA ARG A 28 -8.65 -6.60 -0.47
C ARG A 28 -10.04 -6.34 0.07
N VAL A 29 -10.19 -6.41 1.38
CA VAL A 29 -11.43 -6.12 2.08
C VAL A 29 -11.15 -5.03 3.10
N PHE A 30 -11.99 -4.00 3.09
CA PHE A 30 -11.87 -2.85 3.98
C PHE A 30 -13.23 -2.52 4.57
N LYS A 31 -13.24 -2.09 5.83
CA LYS A 31 -14.43 -1.44 6.37
C LYS A 31 -14.56 -0.04 5.77
N ARG A 32 -15.80 0.46 5.69
CA ARG A 32 -16.10 1.80 5.15
C ARG A 32 -15.32 2.90 5.90
N GLU A 33 -15.30 2.80 7.23
CA GLU A 33 -14.55 3.72 8.11
C GLU A 33 -13.07 3.84 7.73
N CYS A 34 -12.43 2.73 7.35
CA CYS A 34 -11.02 2.73 6.96
C CYS A 34 -10.76 3.52 5.67
N ILE A 35 -11.72 3.55 4.74
CA ILE A 35 -11.55 4.25 3.46
C ILE A 35 -11.90 5.73 3.58
N ALA A 36 -12.85 6.08 4.45
CA ALA A 36 -13.35 7.44 4.59
C ALA A 36 -12.25 8.45 4.98
N HIS A 37 -11.22 8.00 5.72
CA HIS A 37 -10.12 8.85 6.17
C HIS A 37 -8.88 8.82 5.27
N VAL A 38 -8.85 7.96 4.24
CA VAL A 38 -7.67 7.80 3.39
C VAL A 38 -7.55 8.94 2.38
N LYS A 39 -6.37 9.57 2.35
CA LYS A 39 -6.02 10.58 1.35
C LYS A 39 -5.59 9.92 0.04
N PHE A 40 -6.42 10.03 -0.99
CA PHE A 40 -6.14 9.46 -2.30
C PHE A 40 -5.24 10.35 -3.16
N PHE A 41 -4.39 9.70 -3.95
CA PHE A 41 -3.55 10.31 -4.98
C PHE A 41 -3.42 9.33 -6.15
N ASN A 42 -2.90 9.80 -7.30
CA ASN A 42 -2.70 8.94 -8.46
C ASN A 42 -1.66 7.85 -8.14
N GLY A 43 -2.09 6.59 -8.05
CA GLY A 43 -1.26 5.46 -7.61
C GLY A 43 -1.52 4.98 -6.17
N ALA A 44 -2.37 5.67 -5.41
CA ALA A 44 -2.69 5.33 -4.01
C ALA A 44 -3.21 3.90 -3.84
N HIS A 45 -3.87 3.33 -4.86
CA HIS A 45 -4.35 1.95 -4.83
C HIS A 45 -3.23 0.92 -4.56
N ARG A 46 -1.98 1.22 -4.90
CA ARG A 46 -0.82 0.34 -4.62
C ARG A 46 -0.41 0.35 -3.15
N PHE A 47 -0.74 1.43 -2.45
CA PHE A 47 -0.33 1.71 -1.07
C PHE A 47 -1.51 1.79 -0.10
N LEU A 48 -2.72 1.41 -0.51
CA LEU A 48 -3.91 1.33 0.37
C LEU A 48 -3.62 0.70 1.74
N PRO A 49 -2.96 -0.48 1.85
CA PRO A 49 -2.60 -1.05 3.16
C PRO A 49 -1.77 -0.11 4.02
N THR A 50 -0.81 0.58 3.41
CA THR A 50 0.09 1.53 4.07
C THR A 50 -0.66 2.78 4.51
N LEU A 51 -1.50 3.33 3.65
CA LEU A 51 -2.32 4.51 3.95
C LEU A 51 -3.31 4.24 5.08
N ILE A 52 -3.94 3.07 5.07
CA ILE A 52 -4.88 2.66 6.13
C ILE A 52 -4.16 2.50 7.47
N LYS A 53 -2.94 1.93 7.48
CA LYS A 53 -2.10 1.88 8.69
C LYS A 53 -1.67 3.26 9.15
N MET A 54 -1.39 4.19 8.24
CA MET A 54 -1.05 5.58 8.56
C MET A 54 -2.20 6.32 9.25
N GLU A 55 -3.45 6.03 8.88
CA GLU A 55 -4.64 6.53 9.57
C GLU A 55 -4.91 5.84 10.93
N GLY A 56 -4.06 4.89 11.33
CA GLY A 56 -4.14 4.22 12.65
C GLY A 56 -4.94 2.91 12.65
N PHE A 57 -5.42 2.45 11.51
CA PHE A 57 -6.16 1.19 11.42
C PHE A 57 -5.22 -0.04 11.36
N ARG A 58 -5.76 -1.20 11.75
CA ARG A 58 -5.06 -2.48 11.64
C ARG A 58 -5.26 -3.09 10.26
N VAL A 59 -4.18 -3.55 9.65
CA VAL A 59 -4.22 -4.35 8.42
C VAL A 59 -3.56 -5.69 8.66
N VAL A 60 -4.24 -6.76 8.27
CA VAL A 60 -3.79 -8.16 8.38
C VAL A 60 -3.77 -8.81 7.00
N GLU A 61 -2.84 -9.73 6.79
CA GLU A 61 -2.79 -10.56 5.59
C GLU A 61 -3.40 -11.93 5.90
N VAL A 62 -4.32 -12.38 5.04
CA VAL A 62 -4.94 -13.70 5.14
C VAL A 62 -4.47 -14.51 3.92
N PRO A 63 -3.92 -15.72 4.10
CA PRO A 63 -3.52 -16.54 2.98
C PRO A 63 -4.77 -16.96 2.18
N VAL A 64 -4.75 -16.71 0.88
CA VAL A 64 -5.83 -17.08 -0.03
C VAL A 64 -5.25 -17.91 -1.17
N SER A 65 -5.90 -19.03 -1.48
CA SER A 65 -5.51 -19.83 -2.64
C SER A 65 -5.99 -19.15 -3.90
N THR A 66 -5.07 -18.88 -4.83
CA THR A 66 -5.40 -18.32 -6.15
C THR A 66 -4.95 -19.32 -7.21
N ASN A 67 -5.87 -19.74 -8.09
CA ASN A 67 -5.53 -20.67 -9.15
C ASN A 67 -4.54 -20.03 -10.14
N PRO A 68 -3.47 -20.75 -10.53
CA PRO A 68 -2.48 -20.24 -11.46
C PRO A 68 -3.13 -19.95 -12.83
N ARG A 69 -2.76 -18.82 -13.43
CA ARG A 69 -3.25 -18.46 -14.77
C ARG A 69 -2.57 -19.35 -15.81
N PHE A 70 -3.34 -20.11 -16.59
CA PHE A 70 -2.82 -21.06 -17.58
C PHE A 70 -2.39 -20.41 -18.91
N SER A 71 -2.86 -19.20 -19.23
CA SER A 71 -2.56 -18.57 -20.53
C SER A 71 -2.41 -17.04 -20.45
N GLY A 72 -1.71 -16.49 -21.45
CA GLY A 72 -1.54 -15.08 -21.76
C GLY A 72 -0.29 -14.42 -21.19
N THR A 73 0.25 -13.49 -21.96
CA THR A 73 1.44 -12.71 -21.63
C THR A 73 1.08 -11.57 -20.68
N SER A 74 1.91 -11.36 -19.67
CA SER A 74 1.80 -10.16 -18.83
C SER A 74 2.07 -8.94 -19.72
N HIS A 75 1.04 -8.17 -20.08
CA HIS A 75 1.15 -6.89 -20.80
C HIS A 75 1.81 -5.76 -19.96
N TYR A 76 2.52 -6.14 -18.90
CA TYR A 76 3.03 -5.24 -17.87
C TYR A 76 4.52 -4.99 -18.07
N GLY A 77 4.86 -3.86 -18.67
CA GLY A 77 6.25 -3.38 -18.74
C GLY A 77 6.84 -3.20 -17.34
N VAL A 78 7.77 -4.06 -16.96
CA VAL A 78 8.40 -4.10 -15.62
C VAL A 78 9.01 -2.73 -15.26
N TRP A 79 9.67 -2.09 -16.22
CA TRP A 79 10.39 -0.82 -16.04
C TRP A 79 9.47 0.39 -15.77
N ASN A 80 8.41 0.56 -16.55
CA ASN A 80 7.47 1.68 -16.38
C ASN A 80 6.69 1.57 -15.05
N ARG A 81 6.45 0.34 -14.57
CA ARG A 81 5.80 0.08 -13.27
C ARG A 81 6.75 0.30 -12.10
N LEU A 82 8.03 -0.07 -12.24
CA LEU A 82 9.03 0.10 -11.19
C LEU A 82 9.24 1.58 -10.88
N PHE A 83 9.44 2.41 -11.91
CA PHE A 83 9.69 3.84 -11.74
C PHE A 83 8.49 4.59 -11.14
N LYS A 84 7.28 4.31 -11.65
CA LYS A 84 6.04 4.89 -11.08
C LYS A 84 5.86 4.46 -9.63
N SER A 85 6.01 3.16 -9.33
CA SER A 85 5.85 2.66 -7.96
C SER A 85 6.92 3.20 -7.00
N PHE A 86 8.14 3.45 -7.49
CA PHE A 86 9.20 4.06 -6.70
C PHE A 86 8.89 5.52 -6.36
N ARG A 87 8.44 6.31 -7.33
CA ARG A 87 8.00 7.69 -7.09
C ARG A 87 6.84 7.76 -6.09
N ASP A 88 5.87 6.87 -6.25
CA ASP A 88 4.72 6.79 -5.34
C ASP A 88 5.15 6.38 -3.92
N LEU A 89 6.14 5.48 -3.79
CA LEU A 89 6.72 5.10 -2.50
C LEU A 89 7.41 6.27 -1.80
N LEU A 90 8.16 7.09 -2.54
CA LEU A 90 8.76 8.31 -2.00
C LEU A 90 7.69 9.29 -1.51
N ALA A 91 6.59 9.44 -2.27
CA ALA A 91 5.47 10.28 -1.87
C ALA A 91 4.82 9.79 -0.56
N VAL A 92 4.55 8.49 -0.45
CA VAL A 92 3.98 7.89 0.78
C VAL A 92 4.94 8.05 1.96
N ARG A 93 6.24 7.85 1.76
CA ARG A 93 7.26 8.07 2.80
C ARG A 93 7.29 9.53 3.25
N TRP A 94 7.22 10.47 2.31
CA TRP A 94 7.14 11.89 2.61
C TRP A 94 5.87 12.25 3.39
N MET A 95 4.71 11.72 2.98
CA MET A 95 3.44 11.90 3.71
C MET A 95 3.54 11.36 5.14
N LYS A 96 4.08 10.15 5.32
CA LYS A 96 4.30 9.54 6.64
C LYS A 96 5.19 10.39 7.53
N SER A 97 6.22 11.03 6.97
CA SER A 97 7.11 11.93 7.71
C SER A 97 6.50 13.28 8.07
N ARG A 98 5.44 13.69 7.38
CA ARG A 98 4.80 15.02 7.52
C ARG A 98 3.37 14.93 8.07
N GLN A 99 2.93 13.74 8.47
CA GLN A 99 1.58 13.54 8.97
C GLN A 99 1.45 14.12 10.37
N ILE A 100 0.70 15.22 10.48
CA ILE A 100 0.30 15.82 11.76
C ILE A 100 -0.98 15.11 12.20
N ARG A 101 -0.92 14.40 13.32
CA ARG A 101 -2.12 13.91 14.02
C ARG A 101 -2.58 15.03 14.95
N TYR A 102 -3.64 15.71 14.55
CA TYR A 102 -4.33 16.65 15.44
C TYR A 102 -5.47 15.90 16.12
N GLU A 103 -5.54 16.04 17.44
CA GLU A 103 -6.67 15.55 18.24
C GLU A 103 -7.46 16.80 18.64
N ILE A 104 -8.67 16.94 18.12
CA ILE A 104 -9.54 18.07 18.47
C ILE A 104 -10.10 17.74 19.86
N SER A 105 -9.52 18.34 20.90
CA SER A 105 -10.14 18.35 22.22
C SER A 105 -11.20 19.44 22.22
N GLU A 106 -12.48 19.07 22.28
CA GLU A 106 -13.51 20.03 22.66
C GLU A 106 -13.26 20.42 24.13
N MET A 107 -12.94 21.70 24.37
CA MET A 107 -13.08 22.27 25.70
C MET A 107 -14.58 22.30 26.01
N ARG A 108 -15.00 21.43 26.94
CA ARG A 108 -16.33 21.53 27.55
C ARG A 108 -16.29 22.71 28.52
N ASP A 109 -17.02 23.76 28.19
CA ASP A 109 -17.44 24.82 29.11
C ASP A 109 -18.47 24.30 30.13
#